data_AF-A0A4R6FMU1-F1
#
_entry.id   AF-A0A4R6FMU1-F1
#
_cell.length_a   1.000
_cell.length_b   1.000
_cell.length_c   1.000
_cell.angle_alpha   90.00
_cell.angle_beta   90.00
_cell.angle_gamma   90.00
#
_symmetry.space_group_name_H-M   'P 1'
#
loop_
_entity.id
_entity.type
_entity.pdbx_description
1 polymer ?
#
loop_
_entity_poly.entity_id
_entity_poly.type
_entity_poly.pdbx_seq_one_letter_code
_entity_poly.pdbx_strand_id
1 'polypeptide(L)'
;MRAAIVCGAAAMLLAGCGGPSENGQNRAHGGNAMSAEPVVSAPGNGSQAPELSREDEQAAKAAAGILQRYFALIATGDAGDAQALWQPQADNGQRFGDMVDRYAAFRVDMGTPGAPRPDGEGALRVAIPLILIATDADGTQIRREGQAVLRAANHADWRIANIDFVTRPEGSDQPAEAVTRTLDCIDGSRFSATFDPVSNEVVIGSKGKAIATLKAQPVASGILYRSGGYVLRGKGDRVTFSRPDAAPLPCRAS
;
A
#
# COMPACT_ATOMS: atom_id res chain seq x y z
N MET A 1 -13.88 -12.82 30.65
CA MET A 1 -13.62 -11.96 31.84
C MET A 1 -12.19 -11.44 31.77
N ARG A 2 -11.99 -10.13 32.01
CA ARG A 2 -10.74 -9.35 32.24
C ARG A 2 -9.91 -9.01 30.97
N ALA A 3 -9.89 -7.76 30.47
CA ALA A 3 -9.17 -6.52 30.89
C ALA A 3 -7.64 -6.59 30.59
N ALA A 4 -6.93 -5.59 30.04
CA ALA A 4 -7.02 -4.13 30.18
C ALA A 4 -6.32 -3.33 29.04
N ILE A 5 -6.71 -2.06 28.91
CA ILE A 5 -6.12 -0.98 28.08
C ILE A 5 -5.15 -0.15 28.95
N VAL A 6 -4.01 0.29 28.40
CA VAL A 6 -3.15 1.31 29.03
C VAL A 6 -2.81 2.43 28.03
N CYS A 7 -3.29 3.64 28.34
CA CYS A 7 -2.84 4.91 27.78
C CYS A 7 -1.69 5.48 28.61
N GLY A 8 -0.73 6.13 27.97
CA GLY A 8 0.30 6.92 28.65
C GLY A 8 0.75 8.09 27.78
N ALA A 9 0.26 9.29 28.10
CA ALA A 9 0.78 10.56 27.61
C ALA A 9 1.60 11.22 28.73
N ALA A 10 2.76 11.80 28.39
CA ALA A 10 3.43 12.77 29.25
C ALA A 10 4.23 13.75 28.37
N ALA A 11 3.85 15.02 28.44
CA ALA A 11 4.60 16.16 27.95
C ALA A 11 5.22 16.88 29.15
N MET A 12 6.48 17.35 29.03
CA MET A 12 7.03 18.42 29.88
C MET A 12 8.04 19.28 29.10
N LEU A 13 7.79 20.59 29.14
CA LEU A 13 8.59 21.71 28.66
C LEU A 13 9.80 21.97 29.58
N LEU A 14 10.90 22.50 29.02
CA LEU A 14 11.78 23.44 29.74
C LEU A 14 12.39 24.46 28.76
N ALA A 15 12.32 25.74 29.16
CA ALA A 15 12.83 26.92 28.49
C ALA A 15 14.26 27.27 28.94
N GLY A 16 14.99 28.06 28.13
CA GLY A 16 16.24 28.71 28.55
C GLY A 16 16.72 29.77 27.54
N CYS A 17 16.66 31.04 27.95
CA CYS A 17 17.13 32.24 27.23
C CYS A 17 18.61 32.55 27.51
N GLY A 18 19.29 33.25 26.58
CA GLY A 18 20.52 34.01 26.88
C GLY A 18 21.35 34.44 25.66
N GLY A 19 21.34 35.73 25.30
CA GLY A 19 22.42 36.42 24.54
C GLY A 19 23.13 37.44 25.45
N PRO A 20 23.85 38.48 24.96
CA PRO A 20 24.46 38.76 23.64
C PRO A 20 25.94 39.26 23.73
N SER A 21 26.62 39.51 22.60
CA SER A 21 27.62 40.61 22.49
C SER A 21 28.04 40.92 21.05
N GLU A 22 27.96 42.21 20.73
CA GLU A 22 28.41 42.91 19.53
C GLU A 22 29.93 43.14 19.51
N ASN A 23 30.55 43.20 18.33
CA ASN A 23 31.32 44.39 17.89
C ASN A 23 32.06 44.13 16.56
N GLY A 24 32.01 45.11 15.66
CA GLY A 24 32.87 45.12 14.47
C GLY A 24 32.38 45.99 13.32
N GLN A 25 32.07 47.26 13.56
CA GLN A 25 31.91 48.26 12.50
C GLN A 25 33.28 48.61 11.91
N ASN A 26 33.46 48.41 10.61
CA ASN A 26 34.47 49.13 9.82
C ASN A 26 33.75 49.99 8.76
N ARG A 27 33.90 51.31 8.89
CA ARG A 27 33.53 52.33 7.91
C ARG A 27 34.59 52.39 6.81
N ALA A 28 34.17 52.59 5.56
CA ALA A 28 34.32 53.86 4.81
C ALA A 28 34.57 53.68 3.30
N HIS A 29 33.73 54.40 2.54
CA HIS A 29 34.05 55.21 1.36
C HIS A 29 34.38 54.56 0.00
N GLY A 30 33.56 54.90 -0.99
CA GLY A 30 34.07 55.42 -2.27
C GLY A 30 33.52 54.81 -3.56
N GLY A 31 32.44 55.40 -4.09
CA GLY A 31 32.36 55.86 -5.50
C GLY A 31 32.36 54.86 -6.68
N ASN A 32 31.19 54.83 -7.34
CA ASN A 32 30.93 54.68 -8.79
C ASN A 32 31.02 53.32 -9.52
N ALA A 33 29.82 52.78 -9.74
CA ALA A 33 29.21 52.41 -11.03
C ALA A 33 29.90 51.38 -11.95
N MET A 34 29.28 50.19 -12.03
CA MET A 34 29.01 49.52 -13.31
C MET A 34 27.92 48.45 -13.14
N SER A 35 27.06 48.37 -14.15
CA SER A 35 25.83 47.60 -14.25
C SER A 35 25.98 46.10 -14.00
N ALA A 36 25.06 45.54 -13.22
CA ALA A 36 24.58 44.17 -13.40
C ALA A 36 23.12 44.12 -12.91
N GLU A 37 22.24 43.66 -13.79
CA GLU A 37 20.79 43.56 -13.60
C GLU A 37 20.43 42.70 -12.38
N PRO A 38 19.26 42.94 -11.74
CA PRO A 38 18.83 42.10 -10.64
C PRO A 38 18.51 40.71 -11.18
N VAL A 39 19.27 39.71 -10.76
CA VAL A 39 18.88 38.30 -10.90
C VAL A 39 17.61 38.13 -10.09
N VAL A 40 16.46 38.16 -10.78
CA VAL A 40 15.19 37.77 -10.20
C VAL A 40 15.32 36.29 -9.85
N SER A 41 15.53 36.02 -8.56
CA SER A 41 15.41 34.67 -8.04
C SER A 41 13.93 34.35 -8.07
N ALA A 42 13.48 33.71 -9.17
CA ALA A 42 12.18 33.10 -9.21
C ALA A 42 12.12 32.06 -8.06
N PRO A 43 11.12 32.09 -7.17
CA PRO A 43 10.96 31.02 -6.21
C PRO A 43 10.67 29.75 -7.01
N GLY A 44 11.60 28.81 -6.92
CA GLY A 44 11.39 27.47 -7.44
C GLY A 44 10.16 26.90 -6.76
N ASN A 45 9.11 26.64 -7.54
CA ASN A 45 7.99 25.82 -7.11
C ASN A 45 8.57 24.45 -6.71
N GLY A 46 8.80 24.28 -5.41
CA GLY A 46 9.06 22.98 -4.83
C GLY A 46 7.93 22.06 -5.23
N SER A 47 8.28 20.92 -5.81
CA SER A 47 7.35 19.82 -6.01
C SER A 47 6.95 19.27 -4.64
N GLN A 48 6.01 19.93 -3.97
CA GLN A 48 5.21 19.29 -2.94
C GLN A 48 4.39 18.21 -3.64
N ALA A 49 4.47 16.98 -3.12
CA ALA A 49 3.51 15.95 -3.48
C ALA A 49 2.10 16.54 -3.36
N PRO A 50 1.16 16.24 -4.29
CA PRO A 50 -0.17 16.81 -4.22
C PRO A 50 -0.77 16.52 -2.84
N GLU A 51 -1.03 17.58 -2.06
CA GLU A 51 -1.78 17.48 -0.81
C GLU A 51 -3.18 16.96 -1.15
N LEU A 52 -3.67 15.99 -0.37
CA LEU A 52 -5.00 15.44 -0.62
C LEU A 52 -6.04 16.54 -0.45
N SER A 53 -7.07 16.52 -1.29
CA SER A 53 -8.19 17.43 -1.08
C SER A 53 -8.87 17.11 0.25
N ARG A 54 -9.48 18.10 0.92
CA ARG A 54 -10.24 17.86 2.16
C ARG A 54 -11.33 16.80 1.99
N GLU A 55 -11.94 16.75 0.81
CA GLU A 55 -12.95 15.75 0.46
C GLU A 55 -12.34 14.35 0.38
N ASP A 56 -11.17 14.21 -0.24
CA ASP A 56 -10.45 12.94 -0.31
C ASP A 56 -10.00 12.45 1.07
N GLU A 57 -9.51 13.35 1.93
CA GLU A 57 -9.16 13.00 3.30
C GLU A 57 -10.38 12.52 4.09
N GLN A 58 -11.52 13.20 3.94
CA GLN A 58 -12.75 12.83 4.62
C GLN A 58 -13.29 11.49 4.12
N ALA A 59 -13.21 11.23 2.81
CA ALA A 59 -13.58 9.95 2.22
C ALA A 59 -12.66 8.81 2.70
N ALA A 60 -11.33 9.04 2.78
CA ALA A 60 -10.40 8.06 3.30
C ALA A 60 -10.66 7.73 4.78
N LYS A 61 -10.97 8.75 5.60
CA LYS A 61 -11.39 8.60 7.00
C LYS A 61 -12.71 7.83 7.12
N ALA A 62 -13.69 8.12 6.26
CA ALA A 62 -14.96 7.41 6.24
C ALA A 62 -14.78 5.91 5.93
N ALA A 63 -13.95 5.59 4.92
CA ALA A 63 -13.62 4.21 4.58
C ALA A 63 -12.92 3.48 5.76
N ALA A 64 -11.96 4.14 6.41
CA ALA A 64 -11.31 3.59 7.60
C ALA A 64 -12.28 3.35 8.77
N GLY A 65 -13.25 4.25 8.95
CA GLY A 65 -14.29 4.10 9.98
C GLY A 65 -15.18 2.88 9.77
N ILE A 66 -15.53 2.55 8.52
CA ILE A 66 -16.27 1.31 8.21
C ILE A 66 -15.45 0.07 8.61
N LEU A 67 -14.15 0.07 8.31
CA LEU A 67 -13.28 -1.06 8.62
C LEU A 67 -13.02 -1.20 10.14
N GLN A 68 -12.85 -0.08 10.85
CA GLN A 68 -12.80 -0.04 12.31
C GLN A 68 -14.05 -0.67 12.93
N ARG A 69 -15.23 -0.28 12.45
CA ARG A 69 -16.50 -0.82 12.92
C ARG A 69 -16.60 -2.32 12.64
N TYR A 70 -16.19 -2.77 11.46
CA TYR A 70 -16.18 -4.19 11.11
C TYR A 70 -15.36 -5.03 12.10
N PHE A 71 -14.11 -4.64 12.37
CA PHE A 71 -13.28 -5.40 13.31
C PHE A 71 -13.80 -5.35 14.75
N ALA A 72 -14.43 -4.25 15.15
CA ALA A 72 -15.10 -4.18 16.45
C ALA A 72 -16.25 -5.19 16.57
N LEU A 73 -17.08 -5.31 15.51
CA LEU A 73 -18.20 -6.26 15.48
C LEU A 73 -17.72 -7.73 15.44
N ILE A 74 -16.64 -8.02 14.70
CA ILE A 74 -16.04 -9.35 14.72
C ILE A 74 -15.50 -9.68 16.11
N ALA A 75 -14.85 -8.73 16.79
CA ALA A 75 -14.32 -8.93 18.14
C ALA A 75 -15.42 -9.14 19.20
N THR A 76 -16.65 -8.65 18.97
CA THR A 76 -17.80 -8.89 19.85
C THR A 76 -18.65 -10.10 19.47
N GLY A 77 -18.34 -10.77 18.35
CA GLY A 77 -19.09 -11.92 17.84
C GLY A 77 -20.35 -11.56 17.04
N ASP A 78 -20.54 -10.29 16.69
CA ASP A 78 -21.71 -9.78 15.95
C ASP A 78 -21.55 -9.95 14.44
N ALA A 79 -21.38 -11.20 13.98
CA ALA A 79 -21.08 -11.53 12.60
C ALA A 79 -22.14 -11.04 11.58
N GLY A 80 -23.43 -11.00 11.98
CA GLY A 80 -24.52 -10.52 11.13
C GLY A 80 -24.41 -9.03 10.82
N ASP A 81 -24.17 -8.20 11.83
CA ASP A 81 -23.96 -6.77 11.68
C ASP A 81 -22.64 -6.47 10.96
N ALA A 82 -21.61 -7.29 11.22
CA ALA A 82 -20.33 -7.20 10.52
C ALA A 82 -20.50 -7.44 9.02
N GLN A 83 -21.32 -8.45 8.63
CA GLN A 83 -21.60 -8.77 7.24
C GLN A 83 -22.33 -7.63 6.51
N ALA A 84 -23.18 -6.87 7.20
CA ALA A 84 -23.88 -5.72 6.61
C ALA A 84 -22.96 -4.57 6.14
N LEU A 85 -21.69 -4.57 6.58
CA LEU A 85 -20.68 -3.59 6.15
C LEU A 85 -19.99 -3.96 4.82
N TRP A 86 -20.20 -5.19 4.34
CA TRP A 86 -19.65 -5.66 3.07
C TRP A 86 -20.51 -5.25 1.89
N GLN A 87 -19.91 -5.27 0.70
CA GLN A 87 -20.69 -5.19 -0.54
C GLN A 87 -21.56 -6.44 -0.68
N PRO A 88 -22.77 -6.31 -1.27
CA PRO A 88 -23.67 -7.44 -1.46
C PRO A 88 -23.03 -8.61 -2.23
N GLN A 89 -22.12 -8.34 -3.16
CA GLN A 89 -21.44 -9.35 -3.99
C GLN A 89 -20.04 -9.74 -3.47
N ALA A 90 -19.65 -9.36 -2.26
CA ALA A 90 -18.32 -9.68 -1.75
C ALA A 90 -18.24 -11.12 -1.20
N ASP A 91 -17.45 -11.96 -1.87
CA ASP A 91 -17.32 -13.39 -1.53
C ASP A 91 -16.50 -13.69 -0.27
N ASN A 92 -15.80 -12.70 0.30
CA ASN A 92 -14.77 -12.92 1.32
C ASN A 92 -15.19 -12.54 2.75
N GLY A 93 -16.39 -11.95 2.96
CA GLY A 93 -16.79 -11.44 4.27
C GLY A 93 -16.90 -12.50 5.37
N GLN A 94 -17.58 -13.59 5.05
CA GLN A 94 -17.72 -14.72 5.97
C GLN A 94 -16.39 -15.46 6.19
N ARG A 95 -15.57 -15.58 5.15
CA ARG A 95 -14.27 -16.28 5.22
C ARG A 95 -13.32 -15.65 6.23
N PHE A 96 -13.32 -14.33 6.40
CA PHE A 96 -12.47 -13.69 7.41
C PHE A 96 -12.93 -14.00 8.83
N GLY A 97 -14.25 -13.95 9.10
CA GLY A 97 -14.81 -14.33 10.39
C GLY A 97 -14.41 -15.76 10.75
N ASP A 98 -14.69 -16.71 9.86
CA ASP A 98 -14.33 -18.12 10.02
C ASP A 98 -12.81 -18.32 10.23
N MET A 99 -11.98 -17.48 9.60
CA MET A 99 -10.53 -17.54 9.76
C MET A 99 -10.10 -17.16 11.18
N VAL A 100 -10.64 -16.07 11.74
CA VAL A 100 -10.21 -15.55 13.04
C VAL A 100 -10.78 -16.32 14.22
N ASP A 101 -11.91 -17.02 14.04
CA ASP A 101 -12.49 -17.92 15.03
C ASP A 101 -11.56 -19.09 15.42
N ARG A 102 -10.52 -19.34 14.62
CA ARG A 102 -9.50 -20.37 14.91
C ARG A 102 -8.46 -19.93 15.94
N TYR A 103 -8.30 -18.62 16.15
CA TYR A 103 -7.30 -18.08 17.05
C TYR A 103 -7.88 -17.91 18.47
N ALA A 104 -7.04 -18.18 19.49
CA ALA A 104 -7.41 -17.94 20.87
C ALA A 104 -7.58 -16.43 21.18
N ALA A 105 -6.80 -15.59 20.49
CA ALA A 105 -6.94 -14.14 20.51
C ALA A 105 -6.42 -13.56 19.19
N PHE A 106 -6.95 -12.41 18.77
CA PHE A 106 -6.41 -11.68 17.63
C PHE A 106 -6.59 -10.17 17.78
N ARG A 107 -5.79 -9.41 17.03
CA ARG A 107 -5.88 -7.97 16.86
C ARG A 107 -5.50 -7.63 15.43
N VAL A 108 -6.14 -6.61 14.86
CA VAL A 108 -5.76 -6.08 13.55
C VAL A 108 -5.29 -4.63 13.71
N ASP A 109 -4.05 -4.34 13.34
CA ASP A 109 -3.59 -2.97 13.15
C ASP A 109 -3.95 -2.51 11.74
N MET A 110 -4.54 -1.32 11.65
CA MET A 110 -4.77 -0.64 10.38
C MET A 110 -3.66 0.37 10.13
N GLY A 111 -3.06 0.29 8.96
CA GLY A 111 -2.17 1.32 8.45
C GLY A 111 -2.94 2.54 7.95
N THR A 112 -2.19 3.52 7.43
CA THR A 112 -2.76 4.74 6.86
C THR A 112 -3.61 4.41 5.63
N PRO A 113 -4.87 4.87 5.56
CA PRO A 113 -5.68 4.76 4.35
C PRO A 113 -5.03 5.47 3.17
N GLY A 114 -5.04 4.82 2.01
CA GLY A 114 -4.67 5.47 0.76
C GLY A 114 -5.69 6.54 0.35
N ALA A 115 -5.26 7.44 -0.52
CA ALA A 115 -6.15 8.37 -1.20
C ALA A 115 -7.28 7.63 -1.94
N PRO A 116 -8.52 8.15 -1.94
CA PRO A 116 -9.56 7.66 -2.83
C PRO A 116 -9.07 7.69 -4.29
N ARG A 117 -9.36 6.61 -5.03
CA ARG A 117 -9.02 6.48 -6.45
C ARG A 117 -10.28 6.14 -7.25
N PRO A 118 -10.42 6.62 -8.49
CA PRO A 118 -11.49 6.18 -9.37
C PRO A 118 -11.46 4.66 -9.58
N ASP A 119 -12.64 4.07 -9.70
CA ASP A 119 -12.86 2.61 -9.78
C ASP A 119 -13.94 2.23 -10.82
N GLY A 120 -14.07 3.06 -11.87
CA GLY A 120 -15.07 2.93 -12.94
C GLY A 120 -16.40 3.58 -12.59
N GLU A 121 -17.16 4.04 -13.59
CA GLU A 121 -18.55 4.57 -13.44
C GLU A 121 -18.76 5.59 -12.30
N GLY A 122 -17.77 6.44 -12.01
CA GLY A 122 -17.83 7.41 -10.91
C GLY A 122 -17.64 6.81 -9.51
N ALA A 123 -17.48 5.49 -9.40
CA ALA A 123 -17.14 4.80 -8.18
C ALA A 123 -15.71 5.13 -7.73
N LEU A 124 -15.50 4.99 -6.42
CA LEU A 124 -14.24 5.22 -5.74
C LEU A 124 -13.79 3.97 -5.00
N ARG A 125 -12.47 3.84 -4.85
CA ARG A 125 -11.85 2.83 -3.99
C ARG A 125 -10.83 3.44 -3.05
N VAL A 126 -10.73 2.86 -1.86
CA VAL A 126 -9.66 3.12 -0.88
C VAL A 126 -9.04 1.79 -0.49
N ALA A 127 -7.71 1.77 -0.42
CA ALA A 127 -6.92 0.64 0.07
C ALA A 127 -6.36 0.99 1.45
N ILE A 128 -6.46 0.05 2.40
CA ILE A 128 -5.96 0.22 3.77
C ILE A 128 -5.05 -0.97 4.10
N PRO A 129 -3.75 -0.76 4.35
CA PRO A 129 -2.85 -1.82 4.80
C PRO A 129 -3.29 -2.36 6.16
N LEU A 130 -3.13 -3.67 6.38
CA LEU A 130 -3.51 -4.35 7.61
C LEU A 130 -2.37 -5.21 8.14
N ILE A 131 -2.25 -5.31 9.46
CA ILE A 131 -1.42 -6.31 10.13
C ILE A 131 -2.30 -7.08 11.11
N LEU A 132 -2.53 -8.36 10.85
CA LEU A 132 -3.14 -9.28 11.80
C LEU A 132 -2.05 -9.79 12.75
N ILE A 133 -2.30 -9.66 14.05
CA ILE A 133 -1.53 -10.32 15.10
C ILE A 133 -2.49 -11.27 15.79
N ALA A 134 -2.21 -12.56 15.72
CA ALA A 134 -3.07 -13.59 16.31
C ALA A 134 -2.27 -14.51 17.22
N THR A 135 -2.95 -15.12 18.18
CA THR A 135 -2.42 -16.11 19.10
C THR A 135 -3.16 -17.42 18.87
N ASP A 136 -2.43 -18.47 18.53
CA ASP A 136 -2.99 -19.81 18.37
C ASP A 136 -3.35 -20.44 19.71
N ALA A 137 -4.07 -21.57 19.66
CA ALA A 137 -4.51 -22.30 20.85
C ALA A 137 -3.34 -22.79 21.74
N ASP A 138 -2.15 -22.97 21.16
CA ASP A 138 -0.92 -23.36 21.87
C ASP A 138 -0.17 -22.16 22.47
N GLY A 139 -0.65 -20.92 22.24
CA GLY A 139 -0.01 -19.69 22.68
C GLY A 139 0.99 -19.09 21.69
N THR A 140 1.21 -19.72 20.54
CA THR A 140 2.10 -19.19 19.48
C THR A 140 1.52 -17.90 18.90
N GLN A 141 2.35 -16.87 18.78
CA GLN A 141 1.97 -15.62 18.12
C GLN A 141 2.35 -15.65 16.64
N ILE A 142 1.41 -15.25 15.80
CA ILE A 142 1.61 -15.09 14.37
C ILE A 142 1.32 -13.65 13.93
N ARG A 143 2.08 -13.18 12.94
CA ARG A 143 1.89 -11.88 12.30
C ARG A 143 1.64 -12.07 10.81
N ARG A 144 0.56 -11.51 10.28
CA ARG A 144 0.21 -11.56 8.85
C ARG A 144 -0.05 -10.16 8.33
N GLU A 145 0.58 -9.82 7.21
CA GLU A 145 0.31 -8.58 6.50
C GLU A 145 -0.88 -8.78 5.58
N GLY A 146 -1.65 -7.73 5.36
CA GLY A 146 -2.85 -7.79 4.54
C GLY A 146 -3.24 -6.42 4.04
N GLN A 147 -4.37 -6.40 3.33
CA GLN A 147 -4.95 -5.19 2.79
C GLN A 147 -6.47 -5.34 2.75
N ALA A 148 -7.15 -4.31 3.22
CA ALA A 148 -8.56 -4.11 2.93
C ALA A 148 -8.73 -3.20 1.70
N VAL A 149 -9.75 -3.51 0.89
CA VAL A 149 -10.24 -2.63 -0.17
C VAL A 149 -11.69 -2.31 0.14
N LEU A 150 -11.97 -1.02 0.24
CA LEU A 150 -13.33 -0.49 0.29
C LEU A 150 -13.66 0.16 -1.05
N ARG A 151 -14.91 0.05 -1.49
CA ARG A 151 -15.41 0.82 -2.63
C ARG A 151 -16.72 1.52 -2.27
N ALA A 152 -16.99 2.60 -2.98
CA ALA A 152 -18.19 3.39 -2.83
C ALA A 152 -18.66 3.88 -4.20
N ALA A 153 -19.97 4.05 -4.38
CA ALA A 153 -20.53 4.65 -5.60
C ALA A 153 -20.28 6.18 -5.66
N ASN A 154 -20.00 6.79 -4.51
CA ASN A 154 -19.73 8.22 -4.31
C ASN A 154 -18.81 8.38 -3.08
N HIS A 155 -18.54 9.61 -2.61
CA HIS A 155 -17.64 9.84 -1.46
C HIS A 155 -18.20 9.39 -0.09
N ALA A 156 -19.45 8.91 0.01
CA ALA A 156 -20.13 8.60 1.26
C ALA A 156 -20.46 7.10 1.47
N ASP A 157 -20.83 6.38 0.41
CA ASP A 157 -21.40 5.02 0.51
C ASP A 157 -20.35 3.88 0.52
N TRP A 158 -19.39 3.97 1.44
CA TRP A 158 -18.30 2.99 1.55
C TRP A 158 -18.78 1.64 2.05
N ARG A 159 -18.34 0.58 1.36
CA ARG A 159 -18.54 -0.83 1.76
C ARG A 159 -17.26 -1.62 1.54
N ILE A 160 -17.06 -2.64 2.38
CA ILE A 160 -15.92 -3.55 2.25
C ILE A 160 -16.11 -4.40 1.01
N ALA A 161 -15.21 -4.26 0.05
CA ALA A 161 -15.19 -5.12 -1.14
C ALA A 161 -14.33 -6.36 -0.89
N ASN A 162 -13.23 -6.19 -0.15
CA ASN A 162 -12.30 -7.28 0.12
C ASN A 162 -11.45 -7.02 1.36
N ILE A 163 -11.08 -8.10 2.06
CA ILE A 163 -10.01 -8.14 3.06
C ILE A 163 -9.19 -9.38 2.76
N ASP A 164 -7.94 -9.18 2.38
CA ASP A 164 -6.99 -10.27 2.14
C ASP A 164 -5.81 -10.13 3.09
N PHE A 165 -5.40 -11.24 3.70
CA PHE A 165 -4.10 -11.35 4.35
C PHE A 165 -3.20 -12.19 3.48
N VAL A 166 -1.99 -11.70 3.23
CA VAL A 166 -0.94 -12.49 2.60
C VAL A 166 -0.70 -13.69 3.49
N THR A 167 -1.05 -14.87 2.98
CA THR A 167 -0.66 -16.14 3.59
C THR A 167 0.82 -16.36 3.34
N ARG A 168 1.65 -15.61 4.08
CA ARG A 168 3.04 -16.02 4.28
C ARG A 168 2.99 -17.33 5.07
N PRO A 169 3.74 -18.37 4.67
CA PRO A 169 3.95 -19.52 5.54
C PRO A 169 4.52 -19.00 6.88
N GLU A 170 4.00 -19.54 7.98
CA GLU A 170 4.35 -19.08 9.32
C GLU A 170 5.87 -19.23 9.56
N GLY A 171 6.50 -18.18 10.08
CA GLY A 171 7.88 -18.26 10.59
C GLY A 171 9.01 -17.57 9.83
N SER A 172 8.78 -16.69 8.84
CA SER A 172 9.89 -15.93 8.24
C SER A 172 9.85 -14.44 8.62
N ASP A 173 10.59 -14.09 9.67
CA ASP A 173 11.08 -12.74 10.00
C ASP A 173 12.09 -12.19 8.98
N GLN A 174 12.34 -12.92 7.88
CA GLN A 174 13.12 -12.42 6.77
C GLN A 174 12.32 -11.40 5.95
N PRO A 175 12.96 -10.31 5.45
CA PRO A 175 12.38 -9.44 4.44
C PRO A 175 11.80 -10.28 3.31
N ALA A 176 10.66 -9.86 2.75
CA ALA A 176 10.07 -10.54 1.61
C ALA A 176 11.08 -10.53 0.45
N GLU A 177 11.78 -11.65 0.26
CA GLU A 177 12.83 -11.77 -0.73
C GLU A 177 12.20 -11.88 -2.13
N ALA A 178 12.95 -11.49 -3.14
CA ALA A 178 12.47 -11.56 -4.50
C ALA A 178 12.19 -13.03 -4.89
N VAL A 179 10.96 -13.33 -5.32
CA VAL A 179 10.55 -14.69 -5.68
C VAL A 179 10.69 -14.87 -7.17
N THR A 180 11.42 -15.89 -7.61
CA THR A 180 11.55 -16.21 -9.04
C THR A 180 10.58 -17.30 -9.45
N ARG A 181 9.85 -17.06 -10.53
CA ARG A 181 9.00 -18.04 -11.23
C ARG A 181 9.52 -18.31 -12.62
N THR A 182 9.29 -19.53 -13.09
CA THR A 182 9.57 -19.90 -14.48
C THR A 182 8.32 -19.69 -15.31
N LEU A 183 8.45 -19.00 -16.44
CA LEU A 183 7.39 -18.84 -17.42
C LEU A 183 7.64 -19.82 -18.57
N ASP A 184 6.85 -20.88 -18.64
CA ASP A 184 6.85 -21.85 -19.73
C ASP A 184 5.80 -21.43 -20.76
N CYS A 185 6.25 -20.99 -21.93
CA CYS A 185 5.39 -20.42 -22.95
C CYS A 185 5.01 -21.44 -24.02
N ILE A 186 3.89 -21.19 -24.71
CA ILE A 186 3.33 -22.14 -25.69
C ILE A 186 4.22 -22.37 -26.92
N ASP A 187 5.15 -21.45 -27.21
CA ASP A 187 6.13 -21.57 -28.30
C ASP A 187 7.40 -22.35 -27.87
N GLY A 188 7.42 -22.89 -26.64
CA GLY A 188 8.57 -23.55 -26.04
C GLY A 188 9.61 -22.60 -25.45
N SER A 189 9.43 -21.29 -25.56
CA SER A 189 10.30 -20.31 -24.91
C SER A 189 10.15 -20.39 -23.39
N ARG A 190 11.26 -20.15 -22.69
CA ARG A 190 11.29 -20.08 -21.22
C ARG A 190 11.89 -18.75 -20.76
N PHE A 191 11.21 -18.13 -19.80
CA PHE A 191 11.65 -16.90 -19.16
C PHE A 191 11.67 -17.08 -17.64
N SER A 192 12.50 -16.30 -16.95
CA SER A 192 12.39 -16.13 -15.51
C SER A 192 11.63 -14.84 -15.21
N ALA A 193 10.80 -14.85 -14.18
CA ALA A 193 10.12 -13.67 -13.65
C ALA A 193 10.43 -13.57 -12.15
N THR A 194 11.31 -12.63 -11.79
CA THR A 194 11.72 -12.39 -10.41
C THR A 194 10.92 -11.22 -9.86
N PHE A 195 9.97 -11.53 -8.98
CA PHE A 195 9.05 -10.56 -8.36
C PHE A 195 9.68 -10.03 -7.08
N ASP A 196 9.98 -8.74 -7.05
CA ASP A 196 10.46 -8.06 -5.86
C ASP A 196 9.29 -7.35 -5.16
N PRO A 197 8.88 -7.81 -3.97
CA PRO A 197 7.77 -7.22 -3.24
C PRO A 197 8.13 -5.87 -2.59
N VAL A 198 9.42 -5.54 -2.45
CA VAL A 198 9.89 -4.27 -1.86
C VAL A 198 9.79 -3.15 -2.89
N SER A 199 10.33 -3.36 -4.08
CA SER A 199 10.25 -2.38 -5.17
C SER A 199 8.92 -2.43 -5.95
N ASN A 200 8.14 -3.50 -5.76
CA ASN A 200 6.92 -3.81 -6.51
C ASN A 200 7.18 -3.90 -8.03
N GLU A 201 8.32 -4.48 -8.38
CA GLU A 201 8.78 -4.69 -9.75
C GLU A 201 8.91 -6.19 -10.06
N VAL A 202 8.88 -6.52 -11.34
CA VAL A 202 9.27 -7.84 -11.83
C VAL A 202 10.40 -7.72 -12.84
N VAL A 203 11.48 -8.44 -12.59
CA VAL A 203 12.60 -8.56 -13.52
C VAL A 203 12.36 -9.80 -14.39
N ILE A 204 12.21 -9.58 -15.69
CA ILE A 204 12.11 -10.66 -16.67
C ILE A 204 13.50 -11.02 -17.16
N GLY A 205 13.86 -12.29 -17.08
CA GLY A 205 15.10 -12.83 -17.59
C GLY A 205 14.91 -13.85 -18.70
N SER A 206 15.91 -13.96 -19.57
CA SER A 206 16.01 -15.01 -20.57
C SER A 206 17.46 -15.48 -20.65
N LYS A 207 17.68 -16.80 -20.64
CA LYS A 207 19.02 -17.41 -20.70
C LYS A 207 20.00 -16.82 -19.66
N GLY A 208 19.52 -16.56 -18.44
CA GLY A 208 20.32 -16.02 -17.33
C GLY A 208 20.60 -14.52 -17.39
N LYS A 209 20.06 -13.79 -18.37
CA LYS A 209 20.21 -12.33 -18.48
C LYS A 209 18.88 -11.61 -18.26
N ALA A 210 18.88 -10.55 -17.45
CA ALA A 210 17.74 -9.65 -17.35
C ALA A 210 17.49 -8.93 -18.68
N ILE A 211 16.25 -8.98 -19.18
CA ILE A 211 15.84 -8.38 -20.44
C ILE A 211 14.83 -7.24 -20.26
N ALA A 212 14.13 -7.19 -19.13
CA ALA A 212 13.24 -6.08 -18.78
C ALA A 212 13.00 -6.01 -17.27
N THR A 213 12.79 -4.80 -16.75
CA THR A 213 12.25 -4.57 -15.40
C THR A 213 10.90 -3.88 -15.57
N LEU A 214 9.84 -4.52 -15.07
CA LEU A 214 8.46 -4.09 -15.26
C LEU A 214 7.88 -3.61 -13.93
N LYS A 215 7.10 -2.53 -13.97
CA LYS A 215 6.46 -1.97 -12.77
C LYS A 215 5.02 -2.45 -12.66
N ALA A 216 4.59 -2.80 -11.44
CA ALA A 216 3.21 -3.16 -11.18
C ALA A 216 2.25 -2.04 -11.61
N GLN A 217 1.11 -2.44 -12.18
CA GLN A 217 0.05 -1.54 -12.62
C GLN A 217 -1.26 -1.93 -11.92
N PRO A 218 -2.14 -0.95 -11.63
CA PRO A 218 -3.45 -1.24 -11.05
C PRO A 218 -4.32 -2.08 -12.00
N VAL A 219 -4.96 -3.13 -11.47
CA VAL A 219 -5.97 -3.94 -12.16
C VAL A 219 -7.08 -4.39 -11.20
N ALA A 220 -8.25 -4.71 -11.74
CA ALA A 220 -9.39 -5.19 -10.96
C ALA A 220 -9.22 -6.63 -10.45
N SER A 221 -8.52 -7.49 -11.19
CA SER A 221 -8.19 -8.86 -10.79
C SER A 221 -6.95 -9.36 -11.53
N GLY A 222 -6.13 -10.15 -10.85
CA GLY A 222 -4.90 -10.71 -11.40
C GLY A 222 -3.69 -9.77 -11.25
N ILE A 223 -2.73 -9.92 -12.16
CA ILE A 223 -1.50 -9.15 -12.20
C ILE A 223 -1.39 -8.38 -13.51
N LEU A 224 -0.78 -7.20 -13.45
CA LEU A 224 -0.31 -6.45 -14.60
C LEU A 224 0.99 -5.75 -14.24
N TYR A 225 2.04 -6.04 -14.98
CA TYR A 225 3.31 -5.34 -14.91
C TYR A 225 3.67 -4.81 -16.29
N ARG A 226 4.17 -3.57 -16.36
CA ARG A 226 4.47 -2.92 -17.63
C ARG A 226 5.68 -2.00 -17.51
N SER A 227 6.54 -2.00 -18.54
CA SER A 227 7.58 -0.99 -18.76
C SER A 227 8.18 -1.16 -20.15
N GLY A 228 8.59 -0.08 -20.81
CA GLY A 228 9.38 -0.13 -22.06
C GLY A 228 8.78 -1.01 -23.17
N GLY A 229 7.45 -1.04 -23.32
CA GLY A 229 6.75 -1.87 -24.31
C GLY A 229 6.58 -3.35 -23.93
N TYR A 230 7.18 -3.80 -22.83
CA TYR A 230 6.95 -5.12 -22.26
C TYR A 230 5.73 -5.13 -21.35
N VAL A 231 4.97 -6.23 -21.37
CA VAL A 231 3.80 -6.44 -20.51
C VAL A 231 3.81 -7.87 -19.98
N LEU A 232 3.63 -8.04 -18.68
CA LEU A 232 3.27 -9.32 -18.07
C LEU A 232 1.89 -9.17 -17.43
N ARG A 233 0.91 -9.96 -17.85
CA ARG A 233 -0.45 -9.92 -17.28
C ARG A 233 -1.02 -11.32 -17.11
N GLY A 234 -1.90 -11.51 -16.14
CA GLY A 234 -2.52 -12.83 -15.96
C GLY A 234 -3.21 -13.00 -14.62
N LYS A 235 -3.61 -14.23 -14.32
CA LYS A 235 -4.23 -14.61 -13.04
C LYS A 235 -3.82 -16.03 -12.68
N GLY A 236 -3.37 -16.22 -11.44
CA GLY A 236 -2.86 -17.50 -10.97
C GLY A 236 -1.61 -17.93 -11.75
N ASP A 237 -1.60 -19.17 -12.21
CA ASP A 237 -0.52 -19.73 -13.03
C ASP A 237 -0.60 -19.33 -14.50
N ARG A 238 -1.71 -18.78 -14.99
CA ARG A 238 -1.90 -18.42 -16.40
C ARG A 238 -1.54 -16.96 -16.64
N VAL A 239 -0.51 -16.75 -17.45
CA VAL A 239 -0.01 -15.43 -17.80
C VAL A 239 0.16 -15.24 -19.30
N THR A 240 0.26 -13.99 -19.72
CA THR A 240 0.62 -13.58 -21.07
C THR A 240 1.78 -12.60 -20.97
N PHE A 241 2.88 -12.91 -21.65
CA PHE A 241 4.04 -12.06 -21.76
C PHE A 241 4.09 -11.43 -23.16
N SER A 242 4.09 -10.11 -23.23
CA SER A 242 4.21 -9.35 -24.47
C SER A 242 5.54 -8.59 -24.49
N ARG A 243 6.16 -8.54 -25.66
CA ARG A 243 7.38 -7.76 -25.94
C ARG A 243 7.03 -6.65 -26.94
N PRO A 244 7.83 -5.57 -27.03
CA PRO A 244 7.50 -4.38 -27.83
C PRO A 244 7.09 -4.67 -29.29
N ASP A 245 7.69 -5.70 -29.91
CA ASP A 245 7.50 -6.03 -31.33
C ASP A 245 7.15 -7.50 -31.57
N ALA A 246 6.51 -8.15 -30.60
CA ALA A 246 6.10 -9.55 -30.71
C ALA A 246 4.63 -9.74 -30.37
N ALA A 247 4.01 -10.75 -30.99
CA ALA A 247 2.69 -11.19 -30.59
C ALA A 247 2.67 -11.56 -29.10
N PRO A 248 1.58 -11.27 -28.36
CA PRO A 248 1.42 -11.69 -26.98
C PRO A 248 1.60 -13.21 -26.86
N LEU A 249 2.43 -13.63 -25.91
CA LEU A 249 2.81 -15.03 -25.73
C LEU A 249 2.16 -15.60 -24.47
N PRO A 250 1.18 -16.52 -24.60
CA PRO A 250 0.62 -17.23 -23.46
C PRO A 250 1.67 -18.12 -22.80
N CYS A 251 1.73 -18.09 -21.47
CA CYS A 251 2.66 -18.90 -20.68
C CYS A 251 1.99 -19.41 -19.39
N ARG A 252 2.62 -20.42 -18.77
CA ARG A 252 2.31 -20.85 -17.40
C ARG A 252 3.46 -20.52 -16.46
N ALA A 253 3.13 -20.02 -15.28
CA ALA A 253 4.07 -19.76 -14.20
C ALA A 253 4.19 -21.01 -13.29
N SER A 254 5.41 -21.49 -13.09
CA SER A 254 5.76 -22.54 -12.11
C SER A 254 6.77 -22.04 -11.08
#